data_AF-A0A660ST83-F1
#
_entry.id   AF-A0A660ST83-F1
#
_cell.length_a   1.000
_cell.length_b   1.000
_cell.length_c   1.000
_cell.angle_alpha   90.00
_cell.angle_beta   90.00
_cell.angle_gamma   90.00
#
_symmetry.space_group_name_H-M   'P 1'
#
loop_
_entity.id
_entity.type
_entity.pdbx_description
1 polymer ?
#
loop_
_entity_poly.entity_id
_entity_poly.type
_entity_poly.pdbx_seq_one_letter_code
_entity_poly.pdbx_strand_id
1 'polypeptide(L)'
;FLTDPDSSTLGFVPVRSDQAHAWVEVWFDEYGWITFNPTSDVMAPGEEYPLQFISSDEWLPLIEEVLTRSGEVSVSMEDDEDTSEDGSWWKRAFTLVRRRPLLPWTIGGLFLFILYLPRRIIPGLFRMVFLLSSQPRRRVQGRWSLFAGCLSRGGYRPLKGETPLDWAIRVEAAGVSGFTSWTKLYLKAEYSPRFNLEDEEAGIEKYREVLKSWRKAGYAGHLRSFINPGWNGGFPW
;
A
#
# COMPACT_ATOMS: atom_id res chain seq x y z
N PHE A 1 -24.76 -15.43 -13.00
CA PHE A 1 -25.16 -16.76 -12.46
C PHE A 1 -26.18 -17.35 -13.41
N LEU A 2 -26.09 -18.65 -13.71
CA LEU A 2 -27.00 -19.33 -14.63
C LEU A 2 -27.94 -20.21 -13.82
N THR A 3 -29.24 -20.01 -13.95
CA THR A 3 -30.28 -20.89 -13.40
C THR A 3 -30.94 -21.65 -14.53
N ASP A 4 -31.04 -22.97 -14.42
CA ASP A 4 -31.76 -23.79 -15.38
C ASP A 4 -33.27 -23.72 -15.09
N PRO A 5 -34.11 -23.15 -15.98
CA PRO A 5 -35.56 -23.10 -15.77
C PRO A 5 -36.22 -24.48 -15.65
N ASP A 6 -35.62 -25.52 -16.24
CA ASP A 6 -36.14 -26.89 -16.18
C ASP A 6 -35.89 -27.55 -14.81
N SER A 7 -35.02 -26.97 -13.98
CA SER A 7 -34.78 -27.37 -12.58
C SER A 7 -35.81 -26.82 -11.59
N SER A 8 -36.76 -26.01 -12.06
CA SER A 8 -37.79 -25.43 -11.19
C SER A 8 -38.76 -26.50 -10.67
N THR A 9 -39.01 -26.50 -9.36
CA THR A 9 -40.00 -27.39 -8.72
C THR A 9 -41.00 -26.54 -7.97
N LEU A 10 -42.30 -26.69 -8.29
CA LEU A 10 -43.40 -25.92 -7.67
C LEU A 10 -43.25 -24.39 -7.80
N GLY A 11 -42.54 -23.92 -8.82
CA GLY A 11 -42.27 -22.49 -9.05
C GLY A 11 -41.09 -21.94 -8.25
N PHE A 12 -40.35 -22.77 -7.51
CA PHE A 12 -39.13 -22.40 -6.81
C PHE A 12 -37.89 -22.87 -7.56
N VAL A 13 -36.84 -22.04 -7.55
CA VAL A 13 -35.53 -22.33 -8.14
C VAL A 13 -34.49 -22.38 -7.02
N PRO A 14 -33.73 -23.48 -6.88
CA PRO A 14 -32.72 -23.59 -5.85
C PRO A 14 -31.52 -22.69 -6.15
N VAL A 15 -31.12 -21.85 -5.19
CA VAL A 15 -29.90 -21.03 -5.25
C VAL A 15 -28.98 -21.39 -4.09
N ARG A 16 -27.72 -21.74 -4.38
CA ARG A 16 -26.73 -22.21 -3.41
C ARG A 16 -25.52 -21.26 -3.29
N SER A 17 -24.75 -21.40 -2.20
CA SER A 17 -23.56 -20.59 -1.95
C SER A 17 -22.45 -20.76 -2.97
N ASP A 18 -22.35 -21.93 -3.62
CA ASP A 18 -21.40 -22.19 -4.71
C ASP A 18 -21.81 -21.52 -6.04
N GLN A 19 -23.04 -21.01 -6.14
CA GLN A 19 -23.52 -20.17 -7.23
C GLN A 19 -23.32 -18.67 -6.96
N ALA A 20 -22.58 -18.32 -5.90
CA ALA A 20 -22.22 -16.93 -5.61
C ALA A 20 -21.47 -16.32 -6.80
N HIS A 21 -21.99 -15.21 -7.32
CA HIS A 21 -21.47 -14.54 -8.50
C HIS A 21 -21.26 -13.06 -8.22
N ALA A 22 -20.21 -12.49 -8.80
CA ALA A 22 -19.93 -11.06 -8.73
C ALA A 22 -20.03 -10.44 -10.12
N TRP A 23 -20.65 -9.26 -10.21
CA TRP A 23 -20.69 -8.43 -11.41
C TRP A 23 -20.10 -7.04 -11.13
N VAL A 24 -19.85 -6.28 -12.20
CA VAL A 24 -19.32 -4.91 -12.11
C VAL A 24 -20.36 -3.94 -12.65
N GLU A 25 -20.41 -2.74 -12.10
CA GLU A 25 -21.26 -1.66 -12.60
C GLU A 25 -20.39 -0.46 -12.96
N VAL A 26 -20.67 0.15 -14.11
CA VAL A 26 -19.91 1.28 -14.63
C VAL A 26 -20.86 2.46 -14.83
N TRP A 27 -20.47 3.63 -14.30
CA TRP A 27 -21.24 4.85 -14.45
C TRP A 27 -20.91 5.57 -15.77
N PHE A 28 -21.94 5.92 -16.53
CA PHE A 28 -21.88 6.78 -17.70
C PHE A 28 -22.75 8.03 -17.49
N ASP A 29 -22.23 9.20 -17.86
CA ASP A 29 -22.87 10.49 -17.56
C ASP A 29 -24.29 10.62 -18.15
N GLU A 30 -24.50 10.11 -19.37
CA GLU A 30 -25.79 10.20 -20.07
C GLU A 30 -26.76 9.04 -19.77
N TYR A 31 -26.26 7.90 -19.28
CA TYR A 31 -27.02 6.64 -19.19
C TYR A 31 -27.13 6.08 -17.76
N GLY A 32 -26.34 6.61 -16.83
CA GLY A 32 -26.27 6.17 -15.45
C GLY A 32 -25.46 4.90 -15.26
N TRP A 33 -25.82 4.10 -14.25
CA TRP A 33 -25.16 2.83 -13.94
C TRP A 33 -25.54 1.77 -14.97
N ILE A 34 -24.54 1.22 -15.65
CA ILE A 34 -24.70 0.10 -16.57
C ILE A 34 -24.02 -1.13 -15.96
N THR A 35 -24.78 -2.22 -15.85
CA THR A 35 -24.30 -3.51 -15.36
C THR A 35 -23.48 -4.23 -16.43
N PHE A 36 -22.32 -4.75 -16.05
CA PHE A 36 -21.42 -5.51 -16.92
C PHE A 36 -20.98 -6.81 -16.22
N ASN A 37 -21.20 -7.95 -16.86
CA ASN A 37 -20.68 -9.24 -16.41
C ASN A 37 -19.44 -9.61 -17.26
N PRO A 38 -18.20 -9.46 -16.73
CA PRO A 38 -16.99 -9.82 -17.47
C PRO A 38 -16.78 -11.33 -17.59
N THR A 39 -17.47 -12.12 -16.77
CA THR A 39 -17.36 -13.57 -16.78
C THR A 39 -18.28 -14.14 -17.86
N SER A 40 -17.72 -15.01 -18.72
CA SER A 40 -18.48 -15.69 -19.77
C SER A 40 -19.64 -16.49 -19.17
N ASP A 41 -20.83 -16.31 -19.73
CA ASP A 41 -21.99 -17.17 -19.45
C ASP A 41 -21.91 -18.52 -20.18
N VAL A 42 -20.93 -18.68 -21.09
CA VAL A 42 -20.67 -19.89 -21.87
C VAL A 42 -19.47 -20.64 -21.29
N MET A 43 -19.65 -21.93 -21.03
CA MET A 43 -18.64 -22.84 -20.52
C MET A 43 -17.54 -23.12 -21.55
N ALA A 44 -16.30 -23.29 -21.10
CA ALA A 44 -15.20 -23.63 -21.99
C ALA A 44 -15.31 -25.09 -22.49
N PRO A 45 -14.93 -25.40 -23.74
CA PRO A 45 -14.98 -26.76 -24.26
C PRO A 45 -14.12 -27.71 -23.42
N GLY A 46 -14.72 -28.79 -22.90
CA GLY A 46 -14.02 -29.82 -22.11
C GLY A 46 -14.09 -29.66 -20.59
N GLU A 47 -14.77 -28.63 -20.10
CA GLU A 47 -15.18 -28.58 -18.69
C GLU A 47 -16.50 -29.36 -18.51
N GLU A 48 -16.59 -30.14 -17.43
CA GLU A 48 -17.84 -30.78 -17.01
C GLU A 48 -18.50 -29.92 -15.93
N TYR A 49 -19.82 -29.80 -15.96
CA TYR A 49 -20.51 -29.12 -14.86
C TYR A 49 -20.37 -29.95 -13.57
N PRO A 50 -19.99 -29.34 -12.43
CA PRO A 50 -20.16 -29.97 -11.14
C PRO A 50 -21.64 -29.88 -10.72
N LEU A 51 -22.55 -30.55 -11.43
CA LEU A 51 -23.96 -30.60 -11.03
C LEU A 51 -24.16 -31.74 -10.04
N GLN A 52 -23.90 -31.45 -8.77
CA GLN A 52 -24.68 -32.10 -7.73
C GLN A 52 -26.02 -31.36 -7.65
N PHE A 53 -26.94 -31.76 -8.53
CA PHE A 53 -28.34 -31.35 -8.38
C PHE A 53 -28.83 -31.85 -7.02
N ILE A 54 -29.47 -30.96 -6.27
CA ILE A 54 -30.20 -31.34 -5.06
C ILE A 54 -31.22 -32.40 -5.49
N SER A 55 -31.20 -33.56 -4.87
CA SER A 55 -32.20 -34.57 -5.15
C SER A 55 -33.58 -34.02 -4.78
N SER A 56 -34.64 -34.43 -5.49
CA SER A 56 -36.00 -33.95 -5.19
C SER A 56 -36.38 -34.18 -3.70
N ASP A 57 -35.81 -35.21 -3.08
CA ASP A 57 -36.01 -35.58 -1.68
C ASP A 57 -35.39 -34.59 -0.68
N GLU A 58 -34.29 -33.92 -1.05
CA GLU A 58 -33.64 -32.89 -0.23
C GLU A 58 -34.27 -31.49 -0.42
N TRP A 59 -34.86 -31.24 -1.60
CA TRP A 59 -35.40 -29.92 -1.96
C TRP A 59 -36.84 -29.68 -1.47
N LEU A 60 -37.69 -30.70 -1.51
CA LEU A 60 -39.08 -30.63 -1.07
C LEU A 60 -39.27 -30.14 0.38
N PRO A 61 -38.51 -30.61 1.40
CA PRO A 61 -38.69 -30.11 2.77
C PRO A 61 -38.34 -28.62 2.93
N LEU A 62 -37.40 -28.11 2.11
CA LEU A 62 -37.03 -26.69 2.12
C LEU A 62 -38.15 -25.82 1.53
N ILE A 63 -38.80 -26.29 0.45
CA ILE A 63 -39.98 -25.62 -0.10
C ILE A 63 -41.12 -25.66 0.91
N GLU A 64 -41.35 -26.80 1.57
CA GLU A 64 -42.37 -26.93 2.61
C GLU A 64 -42.14 -25.96 3.77
N GLU A 65 -40.89 -25.82 4.23
CA GLU A 65 -40.53 -24.82 5.24
C GLU A 65 -40.85 -23.40 4.76
N VAL A 66 -40.44 -23.02 3.55
CA VAL A 66 -40.71 -21.69 2.99
C VAL A 66 -42.21 -21.44 2.88
N LEU A 67 -42.98 -22.39 2.34
CA LEU A 67 -44.43 -22.23 2.19
C LEU A 67 -45.12 -22.12 3.56
N THR A 68 -44.67 -22.88 4.56
CA THR A 68 -45.24 -22.86 5.92
C THR A 68 -44.88 -21.56 6.66
N ARG A 69 -43.67 -21.03 6.44
CA ARG A 69 -43.12 -19.86 7.17
C ARG A 69 -43.37 -18.52 6.46
N SER A 70 -43.67 -18.54 5.15
CA SER A 70 -43.87 -17.35 4.31
C SER A 70 -45.05 -16.45 4.72
N GLY A 71 -45.94 -16.93 5.59
CA GLY A 71 -47.01 -16.11 6.19
C GLY A 71 -46.60 -15.31 7.43
N GLU A 72 -45.45 -15.61 8.06
CA GLU A 72 -44.98 -15.01 9.32
C GLU A 72 -43.74 -14.13 9.16
N VAL A 73 -43.33 -13.80 7.93
CA VAL A 73 -42.19 -12.91 7.69
C VAL A 73 -42.64 -11.46 7.90
N SER A 74 -42.83 -11.07 9.16
CA SER A 74 -42.55 -9.68 9.53
C SER A 74 -41.04 -9.52 9.42
N VAL A 75 -40.57 -8.72 8.45
CA VAL A 75 -39.20 -8.22 8.45
C VAL A 75 -39.07 -7.32 9.68
N SER A 76 -38.80 -7.92 10.83
CA SER A 76 -38.09 -7.22 11.89
C SER A 76 -36.68 -7.03 11.33
N MET A 77 -36.36 -5.81 10.93
CA MET A 77 -34.98 -5.34 11.04
C MET A 77 -34.67 -5.27 12.53
N GLU A 78 -34.56 -6.42 13.17
CA GLU A 78 -33.77 -6.53 14.38
C GLU A 78 -32.33 -6.39 13.89
N ASP A 79 -31.69 -5.29 14.30
CA ASP A 79 -30.24 -5.20 14.29
C ASP A 79 -29.72 -6.51 14.88
N ASP A 80 -29.21 -7.40 14.03
CA ASP A 80 -28.51 -8.60 14.44
C ASP A 80 -27.27 -8.13 15.20
N GLU A 81 -27.43 -7.94 16.50
CA GLU A 81 -26.34 -7.94 17.45
C GLU A 81 -25.71 -9.34 17.34
N ASP A 82 -24.64 -9.41 16.54
CA ASP A 82 -23.77 -10.57 16.36
C ASP A 82 -23.53 -11.24 17.72
N THR A 83 -24.30 -12.30 17.99
CA THR A 83 -24.05 -13.25 19.07
C THR A 83 -22.96 -14.20 18.59
N SER A 84 -21.79 -13.63 18.35
CA SER A 84 -20.56 -14.39 18.26
C SER A 84 -20.26 -14.96 19.65
N GLU A 85 -20.21 -16.29 19.74
CA GLU A 85 -19.71 -17.06 20.88
C GLU A 85 -18.18 -16.86 21.10
N ASP A 86 -17.70 -15.62 20.99
CA ASP A 86 -16.28 -15.25 21.17
C ASP A 86 -16.10 -14.30 22.38
N GLY A 87 -17.05 -14.36 23.31
CA GLY A 87 -17.22 -13.39 24.40
C GLY A 87 -16.39 -13.62 25.68
N SER A 88 -15.42 -14.54 25.68
CA SER A 88 -14.60 -14.81 26.88
C SER A 88 -13.38 -13.89 27.00
N TRP A 89 -12.75 -13.54 25.88
CA TRP A 89 -11.53 -12.73 25.89
C TRP A 89 -11.81 -11.22 25.94
N TRP A 90 -12.87 -10.74 25.28
CA TRP A 90 -13.29 -9.32 25.33
C TRP A 90 -13.76 -8.89 26.72
N LYS A 91 -14.48 -9.74 27.46
CA LYS A 91 -14.88 -9.45 28.86
C LYS A 91 -13.67 -9.34 29.80
N ARG A 92 -12.63 -10.15 29.57
CA ARG A 92 -11.34 -10.05 30.28
C ARG A 92 -10.56 -8.80 29.86
N ALA A 93 -10.58 -8.44 28.57
CA ALA A 93 -9.96 -7.22 28.08
C ALA A 93 -10.65 -5.96 28.65
N PHE A 94 -11.98 -5.91 28.67
CA PHE A 94 -12.76 -4.77 29.17
C PHE A 94 -12.59 -4.56 30.68
N THR A 95 -12.51 -5.65 31.46
CA THR A 95 -12.23 -5.57 32.90
C THR A 95 -10.80 -5.12 33.21
N LEU A 96 -9.81 -5.52 32.39
CA LEU A 96 -8.43 -5.01 32.47
C LEU A 96 -8.33 -3.54 32.07
N VAL A 97 -9.02 -3.11 31.00
CA VAL A 97 -9.08 -1.72 30.53
C VAL A 97 -9.71 -0.81 31.60
N ARG A 98 -10.77 -1.26 32.28
CA ARG A 98 -11.39 -0.51 33.38
C ARG A 98 -10.49 -0.36 34.61
N ARG A 99 -9.59 -1.32 34.87
CA ARG A 99 -8.63 -1.27 35.99
C ARG A 99 -7.35 -0.48 35.65
N ARG A 100 -7.01 -0.34 34.36
CA ARG A 100 -5.84 0.41 33.88
C ARG A 100 -6.17 1.16 32.58
N PRO A 101 -6.72 2.38 32.64
CA PRO A 101 -7.15 3.12 31.45
C PRO A 101 -6.01 3.50 30.50
N LEU A 102 -4.75 3.43 30.95
CA LEU A 102 -3.57 3.70 30.12
C LEU A 102 -3.18 2.51 29.21
N LEU A 103 -3.62 1.29 29.51
CA LEU A 103 -3.25 0.08 28.76
C LEU A 103 -3.70 0.09 27.27
N PRO A 104 -4.95 0.47 26.92
CA PRO A 104 -5.34 0.55 25.51
C PRO A 104 -4.57 1.65 24.75
N TRP A 105 -4.20 2.74 25.41
CA TRP A 105 -3.38 3.80 24.83
C TRP A 105 -1.95 3.32 24.56
N THR A 106 -1.37 2.53 25.46
CA THR A 106 -0.05 1.93 25.24
C THR A 106 -0.05 0.91 24.10
N ILE A 107 -1.11 0.09 24.01
CA ILE A 107 -1.24 -0.92 22.95
C ILE A 107 -1.48 -0.25 21.60
N GLY A 108 -2.39 0.73 21.54
CA GLY A 108 -2.65 1.52 20.33
C GLY A 108 -1.43 2.31 19.88
N GLY A 109 -0.71 2.93 20.82
CA GLY A 109 0.55 3.61 20.54
C GLY A 109 1.63 2.66 20.02
N LEU A 110 1.77 1.47 20.61
CA LEU A 110 2.69 0.44 20.14
C LEU A 110 2.30 -0.08 18.75
N PHE A 111 1.02 -0.27 18.48
CA PHE A 111 0.53 -0.71 17.17
C PHE A 111 0.79 0.34 16.08
N LEU A 112 0.49 1.61 16.35
CA LEU A 112 0.84 2.72 15.46
C LEU A 112 2.36 2.82 15.26
N PHE A 113 3.14 2.63 16.32
CA PHE A 113 4.59 2.60 16.24
C PHE A 113 5.09 1.46 15.35
N ILE A 114 4.56 0.24 15.51
CA ILE A 114 4.87 -0.94 14.70
C ILE A 114 4.43 -0.74 13.25
N LEU A 115 3.32 -0.04 12.97
CA LEU A 115 2.89 0.22 11.58
C LEU A 115 3.71 1.34 10.91
N TYR A 116 4.18 2.30 11.71
CA TYR A 116 4.86 3.51 11.23
C TYR A 116 6.37 3.34 11.06
N LEU A 117 7.06 2.71 12.02
CA LEU A 117 8.51 2.47 11.99
C LEU A 117 9.00 1.72 10.75
N PRO A 118 8.39 0.59 10.32
CA PRO A 118 8.90 -0.19 9.21
C PRO A 118 8.86 0.60 7.91
N ARG A 119 7.82 1.42 7.67
CA ARG A 119 7.78 2.34 6.53
C ARG A 119 8.94 3.33 6.51
N ARG A 120 9.50 3.68 7.67
CA ARG A 120 10.67 4.58 7.75
C ARG A 120 12.02 3.86 7.74
N ILE A 121 12.13 2.69 8.37
CA ILE A 121 13.40 1.98 8.59
C ILE A 121 13.71 0.99 7.47
N ILE A 122 12.72 0.21 7.00
CA ILE A 122 12.93 -0.88 6.02
C ILE A 122 13.60 -0.38 4.73
N PRO A 123 13.18 0.75 4.11
CA PRO A 123 13.83 1.24 2.89
C PRO A 123 15.30 1.62 3.12
N GLY A 124 15.64 2.10 4.32
CA GLY A 124 17.02 2.41 4.68
C GLY A 124 17.85 1.15 4.86
N LEU A 125 17.31 0.13 5.52
CA LEU A 125 17.99 -1.15 5.74
C LEU A 125 18.27 -1.86 4.41
N PHE A 126 17.28 -1.89 3.50
CA PHE A 126 17.44 -2.47 2.16
C PHE A 126 18.50 -1.72 1.34
N ARG A 127 18.51 -0.37 1.40
CA ARG A 127 19.55 0.44 0.75
C ARG A 127 20.94 0.24 1.37
N MET A 128 21.04 -0.09 2.66
CA MET A 128 22.32 -0.45 3.28
C MET A 128 22.91 -1.76 2.75
N VAL A 129 22.08 -2.73 2.33
CA VAL A 129 22.58 -3.96 1.70
C VAL A 129 23.40 -3.66 0.44
N PHE A 130 23.06 -2.60 -0.30
CA PHE A 130 23.85 -2.17 -1.47
C PHE A 130 25.27 -1.71 -1.09
N LEU A 131 25.50 -1.25 0.14
CA LEU A 131 26.84 -0.92 0.64
C LEU A 131 27.72 -2.15 0.87
N LEU A 132 27.11 -3.29 1.23
CA LEU A 132 27.82 -4.56 1.43
C LEU A 132 28.07 -5.31 0.11
N SER A 133 27.57 -4.80 -1.01
CA SER A 133 27.81 -5.42 -2.32
C SER A 133 29.26 -5.22 -2.78
N SER A 134 29.83 -6.25 -3.42
CA SER A 134 31.21 -6.22 -3.95
C SER A 134 31.39 -5.34 -5.20
N GLN A 135 30.29 -4.90 -5.82
CA GLN A 135 30.35 -4.14 -7.07
C GLN A 135 30.53 -2.63 -6.78
N PRO A 136 31.56 -1.97 -7.32
CA PRO A 136 31.86 -0.56 -7.04
C PRO A 136 30.68 0.37 -7.37
N ARG A 137 29.96 0.07 -8.47
CA ARG A 137 28.75 0.81 -8.90
C ARG A 137 27.67 0.81 -7.82
N ARG A 138 27.32 -0.38 -7.32
CA ARG A 138 26.25 -0.55 -6.32
C ARG A 138 26.59 0.15 -5.00
N ARG A 139 27.87 0.24 -4.64
CA ARG A 139 28.30 0.99 -3.43
C ARG A 139 28.05 2.49 -3.57
N VAL A 140 28.36 3.08 -4.72
CA VAL A 140 28.11 4.52 -4.96
C VAL A 140 26.61 4.82 -5.03
N GLN A 141 25.84 3.99 -5.75
CA GLN A 141 24.37 4.10 -5.80
C GLN A 141 23.73 3.93 -4.40
N GLY A 142 24.23 2.98 -3.61
CA GLY A 142 23.79 2.77 -2.22
C GLY A 142 24.04 3.98 -1.34
N ARG A 143 25.27 4.53 -1.35
CA ARG A 143 25.62 5.74 -0.57
C ARG A 143 24.76 6.93 -0.97
N TRP A 144 24.60 7.16 -2.28
CA TRP A 144 23.80 8.28 -2.78
C TRP A 144 22.32 8.11 -2.41
N SER A 145 21.72 6.93 -2.61
CA SER A 145 20.31 6.69 -2.29
C SER A 145 20.00 6.73 -0.79
N LEU A 146 20.94 6.33 0.07
CA LEU A 146 20.83 6.48 1.52
C LEU A 146 20.86 7.96 1.92
N PHE A 147 21.84 8.70 1.41
CA PHE A 147 21.96 10.12 1.68
C PHE A 147 20.76 10.91 1.14
N ALA A 148 20.27 10.57 -0.04
CA ALA A 148 19.08 11.15 -0.62
C ALA A 148 17.83 10.93 0.26
N GLY A 149 17.72 9.74 0.87
CA GLY A 149 16.70 9.46 1.88
C GLY A 149 16.86 10.31 3.14
N CYS A 150 18.08 10.56 3.60
CA CYS A 150 18.35 11.47 4.72
C CYS A 150 17.98 12.91 4.39
N LEU A 151 18.35 13.42 3.21
CA LEU A 151 17.97 14.75 2.73
C LEU A 151 16.45 14.91 2.61
N SER A 152 15.76 13.91 2.06
CA SER A 152 14.30 13.90 1.94
C SER A 152 13.58 13.91 3.29
N ARG A 153 14.16 13.26 4.31
CA ARG A 153 13.69 13.34 5.70
C ARG A 153 14.05 14.69 6.35
N GLY A 154 15.16 15.30 5.93
CA GLY A 154 15.60 16.63 6.35
C GLY A 154 14.82 17.81 5.76
N GLY A 155 13.81 17.54 4.93
CA GLY A 155 12.93 18.53 4.29
C GLY A 155 13.24 18.82 2.82
N TYR A 156 14.36 18.31 2.29
CA TYR A 156 14.76 18.50 0.90
C TYR A 156 14.18 17.39 0.01
N ARG A 157 12.85 17.31 -0.12
CA ARG A 157 12.22 16.28 -0.97
C ARG A 157 12.32 16.65 -2.46
N PRO A 158 12.53 15.67 -3.36
CA PRO A 158 12.38 15.87 -4.80
C PRO A 158 10.95 16.31 -5.13
N LEU A 159 10.81 17.24 -6.08
CA LEU A 159 9.52 17.67 -6.62
C LEU A 159 9.01 16.67 -7.66
N LYS A 160 7.70 16.70 -7.95
CA LYS A 160 7.10 15.81 -8.95
C LYS A 160 7.66 16.14 -10.34
N GLY A 161 8.31 15.18 -10.99
CA GLY A 161 8.91 15.34 -12.32
C GLY A 161 10.31 15.96 -12.34
N GLU A 162 10.91 16.25 -11.18
CA GLU A 162 12.27 16.77 -11.07
C GLU A 162 13.29 15.66 -11.32
N THR A 163 14.31 15.92 -12.15
CA THR A 163 15.40 14.96 -12.36
C THR A 163 16.33 14.93 -11.14
N PRO A 164 17.07 13.82 -10.90
CA PRO A 164 18.04 13.78 -9.80
C PRO A 164 19.08 14.90 -9.85
N LEU A 165 19.45 15.35 -11.06
CA LEU A 165 20.41 16.43 -11.25
C LEU A 165 19.80 17.79 -10.89
N ASP A 166 18.58 18.08 -11.33
CA ASP A 166 17.88 19.32 -11.00
C ASP A 166 17.64 19.43 -9.50
N TRP A 167 17.25 18.31 -8.88
CA TRP A 167 17.13 18.22 -7.43
C TRP A 167 18.45 18.51 -6.72
N ALA A 168 19.57 18.01 -7.27
CA ALA A 168 20.88 18.24 -6.68
C ALA A 168 21.31 19.71 -6.74
N ILE A 169 21.03 20.39 -7.86
CA ILE A 169 21.30 21.82 -8.04
C ILE A 169 20.50 22.64 -7.00
N ARG A 170 19.21 22.30 -6.82
CA ARG A 170 18.36 22.98 -5.84
C ARG A 170 18.84 22.78 -4.40
N VAL A 171 19.27 21.56 -4.06
CA VAL A 171 19.83 21.25 -2.74
C VAL A 171 21.17 21.95 -2.49
N GLU A 172 21.99 22.09 -3.53
CA GLU A 172 23.25 22.82 -3.47
C GLU A 172 23.03 24.32 -3.28
N ALA A 173 22.06 24.91 -3.99
CA ALA A 173 21.62 26.29 -3.80
C ALA A 173 21.11 26.56 -2.37
N ALA A 174 20.54 25.55 -1.71
CA ALA A 174 20.10 25.64 -0.32
C ALA A 174 21.25 25.56 0.71
N GLY A 175 22.48 25.28 0.28
CA GLY A 175 23.69 25.31 1.12
C GLY A 175 24.38 23.96 1.33
N VAL A 176 23.96 22.89 0.66
CA VAL A 176 24.68 21.59 0.68
C VAL A 176 25.63 21.52 -0.51
N SER A 177 26.80 22.12 -0.35
CA SER A 177 27.83 22.16 -1.41
C SER A 177 28.33 20.77 -1.81
N GLY A 178 28.65 20.60 -3.09
CA GLY A 178 29.25 19.39 -3.66
C GLY A 178 28.25 18.30 -4.06
N PHE A 179 26.95 18.51 -3.80
CA PHE A 179 25.92 17.49 -4.06
C PHE A 179 25.65 17.27 -5.55
N THR A 180 25.75 18.31 -6.40
CA THR A 180 25.62 18.18 -7.86
C THR A 180 26.75 17.32 -8.43
N SER A 181 27.99 17.58 -8.01
CA SER A 181 29.18 16.83 -8.46
C SER A 181 29.08 15.35 -8.08
N TRP A 182 28.61 15.05 -6.87
CA TRP A 182 28.38 13.67 -6.46
C TRP A 182 27.23 13.01 -7.23
N THR A 183 26.17 13.75 -7.51
CA THR A 183 25.02 13.24 -8.29
C THR A 183 25.41 12.93 -9.74
N LYS A 184 26.32 13.68 -10.36
CA LYS A 184 26.89 13.33 -11.67
C LYS A 184 27.62 11.98 -11.65
N LEU A 185 28.36 11.68 -10.57
CA LEU A 185 29.01 10.37 -10.39
C LEU A 185 27.99 9.24 -10.17
N TYR A 186 26.89 9.53 -9.46
CA TYR A 186 25.76 8.61 -9.35
C TYR A 186 25.12 8.32 -10.72
N LEU A 187 24.82 9.35 -11.52
CA LEU A 187 24.27 9.18 -12.88
C LEU A 187 25.24 8.44 -13.79
N LYS A 188 26.55 8.68 -13.65
CA LYS A 188 27.58 7.90 -14.33
C LYS A 188 27.52 6.43 -13.90
N ALA A 189 27.38 6.13 -12.61
CA ALA A 189 27.26 4.74 -12.13
C ALA A 189 25.99 4.04 -12.64
N GLU A 190 24.89 4.78 -12.78
CA GLU A 190 23.58 4.29 -13.22
C GLU A 190 23.54 4.03 -14.74
N TYR A 191 23.98 4.99 -15.54
CA TYR A 191 23.76 4.98 -16.99
C TYR A 191 25.01 4.72 -17.82
N SER A 192 26.22 4.92 -17.27
CA SER A 192 27.45 4.70 -18.04
C SER A 192 27.82 3.20 -18.09
N PRO A 193 28.12 2.66 -19.27
CA PRO A 193 28.68 1.31 -19.39
C PRO A 193 30.10 1.22 -18.81
N ARG A 194 30.81 2.34 -18.62
CA ARG A 194 32.15 2.41 -18.02
C ARG A 194 32.10 3.10 -16.66
N PHE A 195 32.44 2.36 -15.61
CA PHE A 195 32.57 2.86 -14.24
C PHE A 195 33.71 2.10 -13.55
N ASN A 196 34.77 2.83 -13.22
CA ASN A 196 36.03 2.25 -12.72
C ASN A 196 36.18 2.44 -11.21
N LEU A 197 37.23 1.87 -10.61
CA LEU A 197 37.55 2.05 -9.18
C LEU A 197 37.89 3.51 -8.84
N GLU A 198 38.59 4.23 -9.73
CA GLU A 198 38.88 5.67 -9.57
C GLU A 198 37.60 6.51 -9.45
N ASP A 199 36.55 6.16 -10.21
CA ASP A 199 35.25 6.83 -10.14
C ASP A 199 34.56 6.61 -8.78
N GLU A 200 34.78 5.44 -8.18
CA GLU A 200 34.29 5.17 -6.84
C GLU A 200 35.05 5.98 -5.79
N GLU A 201 36.37 6.05 -5.87
CA GLU A 201 37.20 6.84 -4.94
C GLU A 201 36.80 8.32 -4.98
N ALA A 202 36.63 8.87 -6.18
CA ALA A 202 36.08 10.21 -6.39
C ALA A 202 34.67 10.35 -5.78
N GLY A 203 33.83 9.33 -5.92
CA GLY A 203 32.50 9.27 -5.30
C GLY A 203 32.55 9.30 -3.77
N ILE A 204 33.51 8.61 -3.16
CA ILE A 204 33.72 8.60 -1.70
C ILE A 204 34.21 9.95 -1.20
N GLU A 205 35.13 10.58 -1.93
CA GLU A 205 35.64 11.90 -1.60
C GLU A 205 34.51 12.95 -1.60
N LYS A 206 33.72 12.97 -2.69
CA LYS A 206 32.56 13.88 -2.80
C LYS A 206 31.49 13.59 -1.76
N TYR A 207 31.24 12.32 -1.44
CA TYR A 207 30.37 11.97 -0.32
C TYR A 207 30.84 12.57 1.02
N ARG A 208 32.14 12.51 1.33
CA ARG A 208 32.69 13.09 2.57
C ARG A 208 32.57 14.62 2.58
N GLU A 209 32.78 15.27 1.44
CA GLU A 209 32.61 16.71 1.29
C GLU A 209 31.15 17.13 1.57
N VAL A 210 30.21 16.45 0.93
CA VAL A 210 28.77 16.67 1.10
C VAL A 210 28.30 16.40 2.54
N LEU A 211 28.83 15.37 3.20
CA LEU A 211 28.55 15.11 4.60
C LEU A 211 29.03 16.24 5.51
N LYS A 212 30.23 16.79 5.26
CA LYS A 212 30.76 17.92 6.02
C LYS A 212 29.90 19.16 5.82
N SER A 213 29.51 19.47 4.58
CA SER A 213 28.64 20.61 4.28
C SER A 213 27.25 20.45 4.92
N TRP A 214 26.65 19.26 4.83
CA TRP A 214 25.37 18.95 5.45
C TRP A 214 25.40 19.05 6.97
N ARG A 215 26.44 18.52 7.64
CA ARG A 215 26.60 18.66 9.10
C ARG A 215 26.77 20.13 9.51
N LYS A 216 27.51 20.92 8.74
CA LYS A 216 27.67 22.36 8.97
C LYS A 216 26.36 23.13 8.80
N ALA A 217 25.49 22.69 7.88
CA ALA A 217 24.16 23.26 7.68
C ALA A 217 23.14 22.84 8.78
N GLY A 218 23.52 21.97 9.72
CA GLY A 218 22.68 21.14 10.57
C GLY A 218 21.45 21.77 11.25
N TYR A 219 21.52 22.94 11.87
CA TYR A 219 20.35 23.55 12.53
C TYR A 219 19.63 24.59 11.65
N ALA A 220 20.37 25.41 10.91
CA ALA A 220 19.81 26.47 10.08
C ALA A 220 19.12 25.93 8.80
N GLY A 221 19.64 24.86 8.22
CA GLY A 221 19.08 24.25 7.01
C GLY A 221 17.80 23.46 7.24
N HIS A 222 17.61 22.89 8.44
CA HIS A 222 16.38 22.17 8.80
C HIS A 222 15.22 23.13 9.11
N LEU A 223 15.53 24.29 9.72
CA LEU A 223 14.53 25.34 9.94
C LEU A 223 14.10 25.99 8.61
N ARG A 224 15.04 26.22 7.69
CA ARG A 224 14.76 26.78 6.36
C ARG A 224 13.92 25.84 5.48
N SER A 225 14.15 24.53 5.56
CA SER A 225 13.35 23.55 4.82
C SER A 225 11.93 23.38 5.38
N PHE A 226 11.74 23.59 6.69
CA PHE A 226 10.42 23.57 7.34
C PHE A 226 9.61 24.86 7.10
N ILE A 227 10.26 26.02 7.12
CA ILE A 227 9.59 27.32 6.92
C ILE A 227 9.25 27.55 5.44
N ASN A 228 9.95 26.87 4.52
CA ASN A 228 9.73 27.04 3.10
C ASN A 228 9.64 25.70 2.34
N PRO A 229 8.53 24.95 2.50
CA PRO A 229 8.30 23.70 1.78
C PRO A 229 8.14 23.90 0.26
N GLY A 230 8.02 25.15 -0.19
CA GLY A 230 7.94 25.55 -1.59
C GLY A 230 8.73 26.82 -1.83
N TRP A 231 10.07 26.76 -1.69
CA TRP A 231 10.92 27.81 -2.25
C TRP A 231 10.80 27.76 -3.79
N ASN A 232 9.73 28.39 -4.29
CA ASN A 232 9.54 28.91 -5.64
C ASN A 232 10.47 30.11 -5.86
N GLY A 233 11.70 30.04 -5.34
CA GLY A 233 12.74 31.00 -5.61
C GLY A 233 13.28 30.71 -6.99
N GLY A 234 12.69 31.36 -7.99
CA GLY A 234 13.30 31.50 -9.30
C GLY A 234 14.77 31.87 -9.13
N PHE A 235 15.59 31.37 -10.05
CA PHE A 235 16.96 31.78 -10.25
C PHE A 235 17.12 33.29 -9.99
N PRO A 236 18.07 33.72 -9.13
CA PRO A 236 18.69 34.99 -9.42
C PRO A 236 19.57 34.73 -10.65
N TRP A 237 19.27 35.46 -11.71
CA TRP A 237 20.32 36.03 -12.55
C TRP A 237 21.45 36.57 -11.66
#